data_AF-A0A323U8Z2-F1
#
_entry.id   AF-A0A323U8Z2-F1
#
_cell.length_a   1.000
_cell.length_b   1.000
_cell.length_c   1.000
_cell.angle_alpha   90.00
_cell.angle_beta   90.00
_cell.angle_gamma   90.00
#
_symmetry.space_group_name_H-M   'P 1'
#
loop_
_entity.id
_entity.type
_entity.pdbx_description
1 polymer ?
#
loop_
_entity_poly.entity_id
_entity_poly.type
_entity_poly.pdbx_seq_one_letter_code
_entity_poly.pdbx_strand_id
1 'polypeptide(L)'
;MIDLLLWLLLAGTGALAVRRARLPWAAAGAWLNLLWFIYQNEIGSGWIGYMRGLGLAFMLAATGRQYGLSWVLTPWPLLIGLGFNLSAFGPYLPPLGDGLMAGALVYLLAGWVRRQ
;
A
#
# COMPACT_ATOMS: atom_id res chain seq x y z
N MET A 1 13.14 -17.70 13.25
CA MET A 1 13.64 -16.80 14.33
C MET A 1 14.08 -15.45 13.76
N ILE A 2 14.86 -15.44 12.67
CA ILE A 2 15.23 -14.21 11.93
C ILE A 2 14.00 -13.43 11.46
N ASP A 3 12.96 -14.13 10.97
CA ASP A 3 11.70 -13.52 10.51
C ASP A 3 10.98 -12.71 11.60
N LEU A 4 10.97 -13.19 12.85
CA LEU A 4 10.37 -12.50 13.98
C LEU A 4 11.14 -11.22 14.34
N LEU A 5 12.48 -11.31 14.32
CA LEU A 5 13.36 -10.16 14.59
C LEU A 5 13.21 -9.10 13.50
N LEU A 6 13.15 -9.50 12.23
CA LEU A 6 12.88 -8.61 11.11
C LEU A 6 11.50 -7.96 11.22
N TRP A 7 10.46 -8.72 11.60
CA TRP A 7 9.13 -8.18 11.83
C TRP A 7 9.13 -7.14 12.95
N LEU A 8 9.82 -7.39 14.06
CA LEU A 8 9.91 -6.46 15.19
C LEU A 8 10.71 -5.20 14.82
N LEU A 9 11.77 -5.34 14.01
CA LEU A 9 12.58 -4.22 13.54
C LEU A 9 11.79 -3.36 12.54
N LEU A 10 11.04 -4.00 11.63
CA LEU A 10 10.09 -3.34 10.76
C LEU A 10 8.99 -2.63 11.58
N ALA A 11 8.31 -3.31 12.49
CA ALA A 11 7.29 -2.71 13.33
C ALA A 11 7.84 -1.53 14.17
N GLY A 12 9.05 -1.66 14.72
CA GLY A 12 9.73 -0.61 15.46
C GLY A 12 10.06 0.61 14.60
N THR A 13 10.59 0.40 13.39
CA THR A 13 10.89 1.49 12.45
C THR A 13 9.62 2.16 11.94
N GLY A 14 8.55 1.40 11.67
CA GLY A 14 7.24 1.95 11.32
C GLY A 14 6.63 2.78 12.45
N ALA A 15 6.67 2.30 13.69
CA ALA A 15 6.21 3.06 14.86
C ALA A 15 7.03 4.35 15.07
N LEU A 16 8.34 4.29 14.82
CA LEU A 16 9.22 5.44 14.90
C LEU A 16 8.91 6.47 13.79
N ALA A 17 8.65 6.00 12.57
CA ALA A 17 8.24 6.83 11.44
C ALA A 17 6.89 7.51 11.68
N VAL A 18 5.90 6.79 12.23
CA VAL A 18 4.62 7.36 12.67
C VAL A 18 4.84 8.48 13.67
N ARG A 19 5.66 8.24 14.70
CA ARG A 19 5.91 9.23 15.76
C ARG A 19 6.73 10.44 15.29
N ARG A 20 7.77 10.23 14.48
CA ARG A 20 8.70 11.31 14.05
C ARG A 20 8.17 12.10 12.86
N ALA A 21 7.57 11.45 11.88
CA ALA A 21 7.08 12.09 10.66
C ALA A 21 5.57 12.39 10.69
N ARG A 22 4.89 12.11 11.83
CA ARG A 22 3.42 12.20 11.98
C ARG A 22 2.68 11.44 10.86
N LEU A 23 3.27 10.34 10.41
CA LEU A 23 2.70 9.48 9.38
C LEU A 23 1.40 8.84 9.92
N PRO A 24 0.33 8.78 9.11
CA PRO A 24 -0.86 8.03 9.50
C PRO A 24 -0.49 6.55 9.72
N TRP A 25 -1.04 5.93 10.76
CA TRP A 25 -0.80 4.51 11.07
C TRP A 25 -1.11 3.59 9.89
N ALA A 26 -2.17 3.89 9.13
CA ALA A 26 -2.52 3.16 7.91
C ALA A 26 -1.40 3.21 6.86
N ALA A 27 -0.73 4.34 6.75
CA ALA A 27 0.35 4.61 5.82
C ALA A 27 1.61 3.80 6.21
N ALA A 28 1.95 3.81 7.49
CA ALA A 28 3.04 2.98 8.01
C ALA A 28 2.74 1.49 7.88
N GLY A 29 1.52 1.04 8.17
CA GLY A 29 1.10 -0.35 7.98
C GLY A 29 1.24 -0.82 6.54
N ALA A 30 0.84 0.03 5.57
CA ALA A 30 0.99 -0.28 4.14
C ALA A 30 2.46 -0.48 3.74
N TRP A 31 3.37 0.35 4.27
CA TRP A 31 4.80 0.26 3.99
C TRP A 31 5.48 -0.91 4.67
N LEU A 32 5.14 -1.18 5.92
CA LEU A 32 5.65 -2.37 6.61
C LEU A 32 5.22 -3.64 5.89
N ASN A 33 3.98 -3.68 5.42
CA ASN A 33 3.48 -4.79 4.63
C ASN A 33 4.17 -4.84 3.24
N LEU A 34 4.51 -3.72 2.63
CA LEU A 34 5.31 -3.68 1.39
C LEU A 34 6.73 -4.19 1.58
N LEU A 35 7.41 -3.77 2.66
CA LEU A 35 8.78 -4.19 2.99
C LEU A 35 8.82 -5.66 3.38
N TRP A 36 7.81 -6.11 4.14
CA TRP A 36 7.60 -7.51 4.43
C TRP A 36 7.36 -8.32 3.15
N PHE A 37 6.57 -7.78 2.22
CA PHE A 37 6.33 -8.36 0.91
C PHE A 37 7.61 -8.45 0.06
N ILE A 38 8.43 -7.41 0.03
CA ILE A 38 9.72 -7.41 -0.68
C ILE A 38 10.68 -8.45 -0.05
N TYR A 39 10.70 -8.56 1.27
CA TYR A 39 11.50 -9.57 1.97
C TYR A 39 11.03 -11.00 1.68
N GLN A 40 9.72 -11.22 1.60
CA GLN A 40 9.10 -12.52 1.32
C GLN A 40 9.08 -12.89 -0.17
N ASN A 41 9.60 -12.05 -1.07
CA ASN A 41 9.54 -12.27 -2.52
C ASN A 41 10.53 -13.34 -3.04
N GLU A 42 10.55 -14.48 -2.38
CA GLU A 42 10.58 -15.77 -3.05
C GLU A 42 9.30 -16.54 -2.63
N ILE A 43 8.39 -16.76 -3.59
CA ILE A 43 7.28 -17.74 -3.56
C ILE A 43 5.95 -17.26 -2.92
N GLY A 44 5.08 -16.56 -3.68
CA GLY A 44 3.65 -16.53 -3.31
C GLY A 44 2.73 -15.56 -4.06
N SER A 45 1.45 -15.94 -4.20
CA SER A 45 0.34 -15.19 -4.82
C SER A 45 -0.19 -13.99 -4.00
N GLY A 46 0.37 -13.75 -2.81
CA GLY A 46 -0.08 -12.71 -1.87
C GLY A 46 0.06 -11.28 -2.40
N TRP A 47 0.94 -11.07 -3.38
CA TRP A 47 1.17 -9.77 -3.99
C TRP A 47 -0.04 -9.20 -4.72
N ILE A 48 -0.89 -10.06 -5.30
CA ILE A 48 -2.10 -9.65 -6.03
C ILE A 48 -3.08 -8.99 -5.05
N GLY A 49 -3.33 -9.64 -3.91
CA GLY A 49 -4.22 -9.11 -2.88
C GLY A 49 -3.67 -7.81 -2.26
N TYR A 50 -2.36 -7.77 -2.03
CA TYR A 50 -1.69 -6.57 -1.54
C TYR A 50 -1.84 -5.38 -2.51
N MET A 51 -1.55 -5.58 -3.80
CA MET A 51 -1.68 -4.50 -4.81
C MET A 51 -3.11 -4.01 -4.96
N ARG A 52 -4.09 -4.92 -4.92
CA ARG A 52 -5.52 -4.56 -4.92
C ARG A 52 -5.90 -3.72 -3.71
N GLY A 53 -5.48 -4.15 -2.51
CA GLY A 53 -5.72 -3.40 -1.28
C GLY A 53 -5.07 -2.01 -1.30
N LEU A 54 -3.84 -1.92 -1.82
CA LEU A 54 -3.10 -0.68 -1.95
C LEU A 54 -3.76 0.29 -2.93
N GLY A 55 -4.21 -0.19 -4.10
CA GLY A 55 -4.97 0.61 -5.06
C GLY A 55 -6.30 1.12 -4.49
N LEU A 56 -7.05 0.25 -3.79
CA LEU A 56 -8.30 0.64 -3.14
C LEU A 56 -8.08 1.73 -2.10
N ALA A 57 -7.12 1.52 -1.21
CA ALA A 57 -6.79 2.47 -0.16
C ALA A 57 -6.30 3.81 -0.74
N PHE A 58 -5.48 3.76 -1.80
CA PHE A 58 -5.00 4.95 -2.50
C PHE A 58 -6.18 5.78 -3.04
N MET A 59 -7.12 5.14 -3.74
CA MET A 59 -8.25 5.82 -4.35
C MET A 59 -9.19 6.43 -3.30
N LEU A 60 -9.44 5.72 -2.19
CA LEU A 60 -10.21 6.26 -1.07
C LEU A 60 -9.51 7.41 -0.37
N ALA A 61 -8.19 7.34 -0.18
CA ALA A 61 -7.41 8.43 0.38
C ALA A 61 -7.44 9.66 -0.53
N ALA A 62 -7.32 9.46 -1.85
CA ALA A 62 -7.29 10.55 -2.84
C ALA A 62 -8.65 11.25 -2.91
N THR A 63 -9.74 10.48 -3.00
CA THR A 63 -11.11 11.01 -3.01
C THR A 63 -11.52 11.62 -1.66
N GLY A 64 -10.96 11.12 -0.56
CA GLY A 64 -11.09 11.67 0.79
C GLY A 64 -10.20 12.89 1.07
N ARG A 65 -9.49 13.43 0.08
CA ARG A 65 -8.56 14.57 0.19
C ARG A 65 -7.40 14.36 1.18
N GLN A 66 -7.06 13.11 1.48
CA GLN A 66 -5.91 12.75 2.32
C GLN A 66 -4.67 12.58 1.45
N TYR A 67 -4.24 13.65 0.78
CA TYR A 67 -3.17 13.60 -0.23
C TYR A 67 -1.84 13.05 0.30
N GLY A 68 -1.51 13.36 1.56
CA GLY A 68 -0.34 12.78 2.22
C GLY A 68 -0.45 11.26 2.36
N LEU A 69 -1.64 10.74 2.68
CA LEU A 69 -1.88 9.29 2.75
C LEU A 69 -1.83 8.66 1.36
N SER A 70 -2.40 9.32 0.34
CA SER A 70 -2.30 8.86 -1.06
C SER A 70 -0.86 8.75 -1.54
N TRP A 71 -0.03 9.74 -1.24
CA TRP A 71 1.40 9.72 -1.57
C TRP A 71 2.12 8.53 -0.92
N VAL A 72 1.80 8.26 0.35
CA VAL A 72 2.38 7.12 1.07
C VAL A 72 1.86 5.80 0.50
N LEU A 73 0.61 5.71 0.09
CA LEU A 73 0.05 4.52 -0.54
C LEU A 73 0.49 4.31 -1.99
N THR A 74 1.36 5.17 -2.53
CA THR A 74 1.91 4.96 -3.86
C THR A 74 3.00 3.88 -3.79
N PRO A 75 3.07 2.91 -4.72
CA PRO A 75 3.98 1.75 -4.64
C PRO A 75 5.44 2.10 -4.98
N TRP A 76 5.91 3.32 -4.68
CA TRP A 76 7.28 3.72 -4.96
C TRP A 76 8.36 2.91 -4.22
N PRO A 77 8.15 2.34 -3.01
CA PRO A 77 9.18 1.48 -2.44
C PRO A 77 9.33 0.16 -3.21
N LEU A 78 8.28 -0.29 -3.91
CA LEU A 78 8.40 -1.40 -4.85
C LEU A 78 9.25 -0.99 -6.05
N LEU A 79 9.05 0.21 -6.60
CA LEU A 79 9.90 0.74 -7.67
C LEU A 79 11.37 0.78 -7.25
N ILE A 80 11.66 1.21 -6.01
CA ILE A 80 13.02 1.19 -5.47
C ILE A 80 13.54 -0.25 -5.34
N GLY A 81 12.74 -1.16 -4.78
CA GLY A 81 13.10 -2.58 -4.64
C GLY A 81 13.36 -3.29 -5.98
N LEU A 82 12.70 -2.86 -7.05
CA LEU A 82 12.90 -3.34 -8.41
C LEU A 82 14.00 -2.57 -9.16
N GLY A 83 14.73 -1.66 -8.51
CA GLY A 83 15.79 -0.87 -9.13
C GLY A 83 15.27 0.03 -10.27
N PHE A 84 14.05 0.55 -10.15
CA PHE A 84 13.35 1.33 -11.18
C PHE A 84 13.15 0.58 -12.52
N ASN A 85 13.19 -0.74 -12.50
CA ASN A 85 12.91 -1.56 -13.69
C ASN A 85 11.40 -1.58 -13.99
N LEU A 86 10.95 -0.76 -14.94
CA LEU A 86 9.55 -0.66 -15.34
C LEU A 86 9.00 -1.97 -15.92
N SER A 87 9.84 -2.75 -16.61
CA SER A 87 9.49 -4.08 -17.11
C SER A 87 9.14 -5.04 -15.98
N ALA A 88 9.92 -5.01 -14.89
CA ALA A 88 9.65 -5.80 -13.69
C ALA A 88 8.47 -5.25 -12.87
N PHE A 89 8.18 -3.95 -13.00
CA PHE A 89 7.04 -3.30 -12.34
C PHE A 89 5.70 -3.58 -13.05
N GLY A 90 5.73 -3.80 -14.37
CA GLY A 90 4.55 -4.04 -15.22
C GLY A 90 3.55 -5.05 -14.65
N PRO A 91 3.97 -6.24 -14.19
CA PRO A 91 3.08 -7.24 -13.60
C PRO A 91 2.28 -6.75 -12.37
N TYR A 92 2.76 -5.74 -11.65
CA TYR A 92 2.09 -5.20 -10.46
C TYR A 92 1.00 -4.18 -10.78
N LEU A 93 0.99 -3.63 -12.00
CA LEU A 93 0.04 -2.59 -12.43
C LEU A 93 -1.41 -3.10 -12.55
N PRO A 94 -1.71 -4.27 -13.18
CA PRO A 94 -3.08 -4.73 -13.30
C PRO A 94 -3.83 -4.87 -11.96
N PRO A 95 -3.29 -5.57 -10.93
CA PRO A 95 -4.00 -5.68 -9.65
C PRO A 95 -4.06 -4.36 -8.87
N LEU A 96 -3.08 -3.46 -9.06
CA LEU A 96 -3.18 -2.10 -8.54
C LEU A 96 -4.38 -1.36 -9.17
N GLY A 97 -4.54 -1.49 -10.49
CA GLY A 97 -5.67 -0.96 -11.25
C GLY A 97 -7.02 -1.52 -10.78
N ASP A 98 -7.12 -2.83 -10.58
CA ASP A 98 -8.31 -3.48 -9.99
C ASP A 98 -8.69 -2.81 -8.66
N GLY A 99 -7.69 -2.58 -7.81
CA GLY A 99 -7.85 -1.90 -6.53
C GLY A 99 -8.39 -0.48 -6.67
N LEU A 100 -7.80 0.31 -7.59
CA LEU A 100 -8.25 1.68 -7.87
C LEU A 100 -9.72 1.71 -8.32
N MET A 101 -10.12 0.81 -9.23
CA MET A 101 -11.51 0.70 -9.68
C MET A 101 -12.44 0.33 -8.52
N ALA A 102 -12.05 -0.62 -7.69
CA ALA A 102 -12.82 -0.99 -6.49
C ALA A 102 -12.98 0.19 -5.52
N GLY A 103 -11.91 0.96 -5.28
CA GLY A 103 -11.97 2.17 -4.45
C GLY A 103 -12.87 3.25 -5.04
N ALA A 104 -12.86 3.42 -6.37
CA ALA A 104 -13.77 4.33 -7.07
C ALA A 104 -15.23 3.92 -6.91
N LEU A 105 -15.53 2.62 -7.07
CA LEU A 105 -16.87 2.06 -6.85
C LEU A 105 -17.36 2.30 -5.43
N VAL A 106 -16.51 2.03 -4.43
CA VAL A 106 -16.84 2.29 -3.01
C VAL A 106 -17.13 3.77 -2.78
N TYR A 107 -16.33 4.67 -3.35
CA TYR A 107 -16.57 6.12 -3.25
C TYR A 107 -17.92 6.52 -3.87
N LEU A 108 -18.23 6.02 -5.07
CA LEU A 108 -19.49 6.29 -5.75
C LEU A 108 -20.70 5.76 -4.97
N LEU A 109 -20.62 4.52 -4.47
CA LEU A 109 -21.67 3.90 -3.65
C LEU A 109 -21.89 4.70 -2.35
N ALA A 110 -20.83 5.09 -1.65
CA ALA A 110 -20.93 5.92 -0.44
C ALA A 110 -21.48 7.32 -0.73
N GLY A 111 -21.27 7.85 -1.95
CA GLY A 111 -21.87 9.08 -2.42
C GLY A 111 -23.36 8.93 -2.74
N TRP A 112 -23.76 7.81 -3.34
CA TRP A 112 -25.15 7.49 -3.66
C TRP A 112 -25.99 7.29 -2.39
N VAL A 113 -25.51 6.49 -1.43
CA VAL A 113 -26.19 6.27 -0.14
C VAL A 113 -26.40 7.58 0.63
N ARG A 114 -25.48 8.54 0.55
CA ARG A 114 -25.61 9.84 1.22
C ARG A 114 -26.61 10.80 0.57
N ARG A 115 -27.08 10.50 -0.64
CA ARG A 115 -28.06 11.33 -1.37
C ARG A 115 -29.49 10.80 -1.27
N GLN A 116 -29.67 9.56 -0.78
CA GLN A 116 -30.96 8.99 -0.44
C GLN A 116 -31.33 9.36 1.00
#